data_AF-A0A098F4P4-F1
#
_entry.id   AF-A0A098F4P4-F1
#
_cell.length_a   1.000
_cell.length_b   1.000
_cell.length_c   1.000
_cell.angle_alpha   90.00
_cell.angle_beta   90.00
_cell.angle_gamma   90.00
#
_symmetry.space_group_name_H-M   'P 1'
#
loop_
_entity.id
_entity.type
_entity.pdbx_description
1 polymer ?
#
loop_
_entity_poly.entity_id
_entity_poly.type
_entity_poly.pdbx_seq_one_letter_code
_entity_poly.pdbx_strand_id
1 'polypeptide(L)'
;MSANHLLSYLGEPRQNRVVILDDIEDFTFDQWELDLITDLWKKGVHPLRITKRLNRKDPDEILLALIHIARQGKIRNRKNGLMGVSVDGD
;
A
#
# COMPACT_ATOMS: atom_id res chain seq x y z
N MET A 1 36.65 -20.15 14.47
CA MET A 1 36.14 -18.78 14.21
C MET A 1 35.95 -18.09 15.54
N SER A 2 36.38 -16.83 15.68
CA SER A 2 36.35 -16.06 16.93
C SER A 2 34.98 -15.39 17.14
N ALA A 3 34.52 -15.28 18.40
CA ALA A 3 33.26 -14.63 18.78
C ALA A 3 33.14 -13.18 18.25
N ASN A 4 34.26 -12.48 18.07
CA ASN A 4 34.29 -11.12 17.51
C ASN A 4 33.81 -11.07 16.04
N HIS A 5 33.92 -12.18 15.30
CA HIS A 5 33.46 -12.27 13.92
C HIS A 5 31.94 -12.49 13.82
N LEU A 6 31.29 -12.97 14.90
CA LEU A 6 29.82 -13.11 14.95
C LEU A 6 29.14 -11.79 15.30
N LEU A 7 29.79 -10.96 16.12
CA LEU A 7 29.27 -9.65 16.52
C LEU A 7 29.23 -8.65 15.36
N SER A 8 30.15 -8.74 14.39
CA SER A 8 30.14 -7.87 13.20
C SER A 8 28.94 -8.09 12.27
N TYR A 9 28.21 -9.20 12.41
CA TYR A 9 26.98 -9.48 11.67
C TYR A 9 25.72 -9.01 12.40
N LEU A 10 25.80 -8.74 13.70
CA LEU A 10 24.73 -8.12 14.46
C LEU A 10 24.89 -6.60 14.31
N GLY A 11 24.38 -6.06 13.20
CA GLY A 11 24.40 -4.61 12.96
C GLY A 11 23.86 -3.83 14.17
N GLU A 12 24.34 -2.59 14.34
CA GLU A 12 23.92 -1.71 15.44
C GLU A 12 22.40 -1.65 15.57
N PRO A 13 21.85 -1.69 16.79
CA PRO A 13 20.41 -1.62 17.00
C PRO A 13 19.85 -0.31 16.43
N ARG A 14 18.73 -0.41 15.70
CA ARG A 14 18.05 0.75 15.08
C ARG A 14 17.75 1.81 16.14
N GLN A 15 18.21 3.04 15.89
CA GLN A 15 17.91 4.22 16.70
C GLN A 15 16.78 5.05 16.05
N ASN A 16 16.02 5.81 16.83
CA ASN A 16 14.98 6.75 16.36
C ASN A 16 13.92 6.12 15.44
N ARG A 17 13.29 5.03 15.88
CA ARG A 17 12.25 4.34 15.12
C ARG A 17 10.97 5.17 15.03
N VAL A 18 10.44 5.29 13.82
CA VAL A 18 9.11 5.84 13.52
C VAL A 18 8.23 4.72 13.00
N VAL A 19 7.06 4.55 13.59
CA VAL A 19 6.01 3.69 13.03
C VAL A 19 5.22 4.56 12.07
N ILE A 20 5.19 4.19 10.80
CA ILE A 20 4.42 4.92 9.79
C ILE A 20 2.95 4.50 9.85
N LEU A 21 2.05 5.45 9.62
CA LEU A 21 0.59 5.22 9.57
C LEU A 21 0.05 4.62 10.88
N ASP A 22 0.62 5.01 12.03
CA ASP A 22 0.19 4.55 13.36
C ASP A 22 -1.17 5.14 13.79
N ASP A 23 -1.67 6.10 13.02
CA ASP A 23 -2.95 6.77 13.13
C ASP A 23 -4.08 6.08 12.34
N ILE A 24 -3.77 5.16 11.42
CA ILE A 24 -4.79 4.42 10.68
C ILE A 24 -5.37 3.30 11.56
N GLU A 25 -6.69 3.35 11.78
CA GLU A 25 -7.37 2.48 12.74
C GLU A 25 -7.76 1.09 12.16
N ASP A 26 -8.08 1.00 10.87
CA ASP A 26 -8.68 -0.21 10.28
C ASP A 26 -8.04 -0.66 8.96
N PHE A 27 -7.29 -1.77 9.03
CA PHE A 27 -6.70 -2.44 7.87
C PHE A 27 -7.48 -3.70 7.44
N THR A 28 -8.66 -3.94 8.03
CA THR A 28 -9.47 -5.11 7.72
C THR A 28 -10.47 -4.76 6.62
N PHE A 29 -10.60 -5.69 5.67
CA PHE A 29 -11.52 -5.57 4.55
C PHE A 29 -12.23 -6.90 4.35
N ASP A 30 -13.53 -6.83 4.13
CA ASP A 30 -14.27 -7.96 3.60
C ASP A 30 -13.84 -8.22 2.14
N GLN A 31 -13.94 -9.47 1.69
CA GLN A 31 -13.55 -9.82 0.31
C GLN A 31 -14.34 -9.02 -0.74
N TRP A 32 -15.62 -8.75 -0.49
CA TRP A 32 -16.46 -7.98 -1.42
C TRP A 32 -16.00 -6.52 -1.54
N GLU A 33 -15.43 -5.95 -0.48
CA GLU A 33 -14.85 -4.60 -0.54
C GLU A 33 -13.63 -4.59 -1.44
N LEU A 34 -12.74 -5.58 -1.30
CA LEU A 34 -11.55 -5.71 -2.14
C LEU A 34 -11.91 -5.91 -3.62
N ASP A 35 -12.95 -6.68 -3.91
CA ASP A 35 -13.45 -6.89 -5.26
C ASP A 35 -14.03 -5.59 -5.83
N LEU A 36 -14.79 -4.83 -5.03
CA LEU A 36 -15.30 -3.52 -5.43
C LEU A 36 -14.18 -2.50 -5.66
N ILE A 37 -13.16 -2.45 -4.79
CA ILE A 37 -11.98 -1.59 -4.96
C ILE A 37 -11.28 -1.92 -6.28
N THR A 38 -11.08 -3.21 -6.56
CA THR A 38 -10.47 -3.71 -7.80
C THR A 38 -11.23 -3.20 -9.03
N ASP A 39 -12.56 -3.34 -9.04
CA ASP A 39 -13.40 -2.93 -10.15
C ASP A 39 -13.39 -1.40 -10.36
N LEU A 40 -13.49 -0.63 -9.27
CA LEU A 40 -13.45 0.83 -9.34
C LEU A 40 -12.08 1.33 -9.80
N TRP A 41 -11.00 0.70 -9.33
CA TRP A 41 -9.64 1.04 -9.77
C TRP A 41 -9.45 0.81 -11.27
N LYS A 42 -9.89 -0.35 -11.78
CA LYS A 42 -9.84 -0.70 -13.21
C LYS A 42 -10.65 0.28 -14.07
N LYS A 43 -11.73 0.84 -13.53
CA LYS A 43 -12.54 1.90 -14.17
C LYS A 43 -11.90 3.30 -14.08
N GLY A 44 -10.69 3.42 -13.52
CA GLY A 44 -10.00 4.71 -13.40
C GLY A 44 -10.53 5.59 -12.25
N VAL A 45 -11.34 5.05 -11.34
CA VAL A 45 -11.88 5.83 -10.21
C VAL A 45 -10.74 6.23 -9.28
N HIS A 46 -10.78 7.46 -8.78
CA HIS A 46 -9.79 7.99 -7.85
C HIS A 46 -9.97 7.39 -6.44
N PRO A 47 -8.90 7.03 -5.71
CA PRO A 47 -8.99 6.46 -4.36
C PRO A 47 -9.90 7.23 -3.41
N LEU A 48 -9.79 8.57 -3.34
CA LEU A 48 -10.71 9.42 -2.56
C LEU A 48 -12.21 9.18 -2.82
N ARG A 49 -12.60 8.85 -4.07
CA ARG A 49 -13.99 8.53 -4.39
C ARG A 49 -14.37 7.12 -3.94
N ILE A 50 -13.42 6.18 -3.98
CA ILE A 50 -13.60 4.82 -3.48
C ILE A 50 -13.76 4.83 -1.95
N THR A 51 -12.95 5.59 -1.23
CA THR A 51 -13.04 5.82 0.22
C THR A 51 -14.45 6.27 0.62
N LYS A 52 -14.96 7.31 -0.03
CA LYS A 52 -16.32 7.82 0.20
C LYS A 52 -17.40 6.79 -0.11
N ARG A 53 -17.19 5.95 -1.12
CA ARG A 53 -18.17 4.92 -1.52
C ARG A 53 -18.22 3.73 -0.55
N LEU A 54 -17.10 3.40 0.08
CA LEU A 54 -16.99 2.37 1.10
C LEU A 54 -17.20 2.89 2.53
N ASN A 55 -17.46 4.20 2.69
CA ASN A 55 -17.59 4.85 3.99
C ASN A 55 -16.37 4.62 4.90
N ARG A 56 -15.18 4.56 4.30
CA ARG A 56 -13.90 4.46 5.01
C ARG A 56 -13.49 5.82 5.56
N LYS A 57 -12.78 5.83 6.69
CA LYS A 57 -12.37 7.06 7.38
C LYS A 57 -11.20 7.71 6.66
N ASP A 58 -10.23 6.91 6.22
CA ASP A 58 -9.00 7.40 5.64
C ASP A 58 -8.78 6.92 4.18
N PRO A 59 -8.40 7.81 3.24
CA PRO A 59 -8.01 7.42 1.89
C PRO A 59 -6.83 6.46 1.79
N ASP A 60 -5.91 6.50 2.76
CA ASP A 60 -4.70 5.70 2.77
C ASP A 60 -5.00 4.22 3.03
N GLU A 61 -6.11 3.90 3.73
CA GLU A 61 -6.64 2.54 3.84
C GLU A 61 -6.89 1.94 2.44
N ILE A 62 -7.45 2.73 1.52
CA ILE A 62 -7.71 2.28 0.14
C ILE A 62 -6.41 2.14 -0.65
N LEU A 63 -5.43 3.01 -0.44
CA LEU A 63 -4.11 2.89 -1.10
C LEU A 63 -3.38 1.61 -0.64
N LEU A 64 -3.42 1.29 0.65
CA LEU A 64 -2.85 0.06 1.19
C LEU A 64 -3.59 -1.18 0.69
N ALA A 65 -4.92 -1.13 0.59
CA ALA A 65 -5.72 -2.20 -0.02
C ALA A 65 -5.34 -2.40 -1.50
N LEU A 66 -5.11 -1.34 -2.26
CA LEU A 66 -4.65 -1.43 -3.65
C LEU A 66 -3.25 -2.08 -3.75
N ILE A 67 -2.33 -1.75 -2.85
CA ILE A 67 -1.03 -2.43 -2.77
C ILE A 67 -1.21 -3.92 -2.48
N HIS A 68 -2.08 -4.28 -1.53
CA HIS A 68 -2.40 -5.67 -1.23
C HIS A 68 -2.96 -6.41 -2.47
N ILE A 69 -3.96 -5.84 -3.14
CA ILE A 69 -4.59 -6.40 -4.35
C ILE A 69 -3.55 -6.54 -5.49
N ALA A 70 -2.64 -5.58 -5.65
CA ALA A 70 -1.57 -5.64 -6.64
C ALA A 70 -0.58 -6.78 -6.36
N ARG A 71 -0.23 -7.03 -5.10
CA ARG A 71 0.62 -8.17 -4.69
C ARG A 71 -0.02 -9.53 -4.98
N GLN A 72 -1.35 -9.58 -5.06
CA GLN A 72 -2.10 -10.76 -5.51
C GLN A 72 -2.20 -10.89 -7.04
N GLY A 73 -1.66 -9.93 -7.81
CA GLY A 73 -1.71 -9.92 -9.27
C GLY A 73 -3.08 -9.56 -9.87
N LYS A 74 -4.03 -9.05 -9.05
CA LYS A 74 -5.40 -8.74 -9.49
C LYS A 74 -5.52 -7.41 -10.25
N ILE A 75 -4.56 -6.51 -10.08
CA ILE A 75 -4.47 -5.21 -10.77
C ILE A 75 -3.04 -4.96 -11.26
N ARG A 76 -2.93 -4.15 -12.32
CA ARG A 76 -1.65 -3.64 -12.85
C ARG A 76 -1.55 -2.12 -12.63
N ASN A 77 -0.36 -1.58 -12.79
CA ASN A 77 -0.12 -0.14 -12.75
C ASN A 77 -0.95 0.56 -13.84
N ARG A 78 -1.55 1.69 -13.49
CA ARG A 78 -2.32 2.54 -14.42
C ARG A 78 -1.60 3.87 -14.63
N LYS A 79 -1.82 4.53 -15.78
CA LYS A 79 -1.39 5.92 -16.01
C LYS A 79 -1.91 6.81 -14.85
N ASN A 80 -1.04 7.58 -14.22
CA ASN A 80 -1.33 8.39 -13.02
C ASN A 80 -1.74 7.58 -11.75
N GLY A 81 -1.39 6.30 -11.67
CA GLY A 81 -1.44 5.52 -10.42
C GLY A 81 -0.13 5.61 -9.64
N LEU A 82 -0.11 5.12 -8.39
CA LEU A 82 1.06 5.19 -7.48
C LEU A 82 2.37 4.63 -8.10
N MET A 83 2.27 3.67 -9.02
CA MET A 83 3.39 3.08 -9.78
C MET A 83 3.20 3.22 -11.30
N GLY A 84 2.34 4.13 -11.75
CA GLY A 84 2.10 4.37 -13.17
C GLY A 84 3.34 4.94 -13.84
N VAL A 85 3.78 4.31 -14.93
CA VAL A 85 4.81 4.93 -15.79
C VAL A 85 4.19 6.14 -16.44
N SER A 86 4.71 7.33 -16.13
CA SER A 86 4.53 8.52 -16.96
C SER A 86 5.09 8.17 -18.33
N VAL A 87 4.25 8.10 -19.36
CA VAL A 87 4.76 8.30 -20.71
C VAL A 87 5.11 9.77 -20.78
N ASP A 88 6.38 10.08 -20.52
CA ASP A 88 6.96 11.38 -20.85
C ASP A 88 6.82 11.57 -22.36
N GLY A 89 6.06 12.59 -22.76
CA GLY A 89 5.77 12.88 -24.16
C GLY A 89 4.48 13.68 -24.32
N ASP A 90 4.53 14.95 -23.92
CA ASP A 90 3.80 16.07 -24.55
C ASP A 90 4.74 17.30 -24.53
#